data_AF-A0A846N7X2-F1
#
_entry.id   AF-A0A846N7X2-F1
#
_cell.length_a   1.000
_cell.length_b   1.000
_cell.length_c   1.000
_cell.angle_alpha   90.00
_cell.angle_beta   90.00
_cell.angle_gamma   90.00
#
_symmetry.space_group_name_H-M   'P 1'
#
loop_
_entity.id
_entity.type
_entity.pdbx_description
1 polymer ?
#
loop_
_entity_poly.entity_id
_entity_poly.type
_entity_poly.pdbx_seq_one_letter_code
_entity_poly.pdbx_strand_id
1 'polypeptide(L)' 'MSKDFRHIVRLVGNDLDGTRSVVYALTQIKGINIRLANIIVKKANIPLEKRVGFLSDTEIRRIENVVRNLEDYDVPGWLL' A
#
# COMPACT_ATOMS: atom_id res chain seq x y z
N MET A 1 -16.84 17.61 -3.93
CA MET A 1 -16.49 16.76 -2.76
C MET A 1 -15.00 16.90 -2.54
N SER A 2 -14.61 17.64 -1.51
CA SER A 2 -13.21 17.76 -1.08
C SER A 2 -12.72 16.37 -0.69
N LYS A 3 -11.67 15.85 -1.33
CA LYS A 3 -11.07 14.58 -0.91
C LYS A 3 -10.47 14.81 0.48
N ASP A 4 -11.08 14.23 1.51
CA ASP A 4 -10.55 14.28 2.87
C ASP A 4 -9.13 13.73 2.88
N PHE A 5 -8.17 14.62 3.11
CA PHE A 5 -6.76 14.28 3.15
C PHE A 5 -6.42 13.79 4.55
N ARG A 6 -6.00 12.53 4.65
CA ARG A 6 -5.54 11.94 5.90
C ARG A 6 -4.03 12.07 6.01
N HIS A 7 -3.56 12.82 7.01
CA HIS A 7 -2.13 12.97 7.29
C HIS A 7 -1.49 11.67 7.81
N ILE A 8 -2.26 10.85 8.51
CA ILE A 8 -1.82 9.55 9.04
C ILE A 8 -2.85 8.51 8.63
N VAL A 9 -2.38 7.43 8.02
CA VAL A 9 -3.21 6.28 7.64
C VAL A 9 -2.59 5.04 8.23
N ARG A 10 -3.33 4.34 9.08
CA ARG A 10 -2.89 3.06 9.64
C ARG A 10 -3.16 1.94 8.63
N LEU A 11 -2.12 1.20 8.26
CA LEU A 11 -2.16 0.10 7.32
C LEU A 11 -1.36 -1.08 7.90
N VAL A 12 -1.99 -2.25 8.02
CA VAL A 12 -1.32 -3.49 8.51
C VAL A 12 -0.58 -3.25 9.84
N GLY A 13 -1.23 -2.56 10.77
CA GLY A 13 -0.69 -2.26 12.11
C GLY A 13 0.43 -1.21 12.16
N ASN A 14 0.80 -0.58 11.04
CA ASN A 14 1.79 0.49 10.98
C ASN A 14 1.14 1.83 10.61
N ASP A 15 1.60 2.91 11.23
CA ASP A 15 1.16 4.27 10.92
C ASP A 15 1.96 4.81 9.73
N LEU A 16 1.28 5.05 8.61
CA LEU A 16 1.89 5.57 7.38
C LEU A 16 1.63 7.07 7.22
N ASP A 17 2.66 7.77 6.75
CA ASP A 17 2.61 9.18 6.41
C ASP A 17 1.81 9.42 5.12
N GLY A 18 0.72 10.18 5.25
CA GLY A 18 -0.19 10.53 4.18
C GLY A 18 0.39 11.43 3.09
N THR A 19 1.50 12.11 3.36
CA THR A 19 2.17 13.01 2.40
C THR A 19 3.00 12.25 1.36
N ARG A 20 3.42 11.02 1.67
CA ARG A 20 4.24 10.18 0.80
C ARG A 20 3.38 9.45 -0.24
N SER A 21 4.02 9.05 -1.33
CA SER A 21 3.37 8.17 -2.31
C SER A 21 3.11 6.80 -1.70
N VAL A 22 2.09 6.09 -2.20
CA VAL A 22 1.70 4.77 -1.68
C VAL A 22 2.88 3.80 -1.69
N VAL A 23 3.68 3.81 -2.75
CA VAL A 23 4.84 2.90 -2.90
C VAL A 23 5.87 3.12 -1.78
N TYR A 24 6.29 4.36 -1.53
CA TYR A 24 7.29 4.68 -0.50
C TYR A 24 6.73 4.62 0.92
N ALA A 25 5.42 4.79 1.08
CA ALA A 25 4.80 4.61 2.38
C ALA A 25 4.79 3.13 2.77
N LEU A 26 4.48 2.22 1.83
CA LEU A 26 4.49 0.78 2.10
C LEU A 26 5.87 0.24 2.51
N THR A 27 6.96 0.84 2.03
CA THR A 27 8.31 0.42 2.45
C THR A 27 8.65 0.71 3.92
N GLN A 28 7.81 1.47 4.63
CA GLN A 28 7.95 1.64 6.08
C GLN A 28 7.54 0.39 6.86
N ILE A 29 6.76 -0.49 6.24
CA ILE A 29 6.37 -1.77 6.82
C ILE A 29 7.57 -2.72 6.73
N LYS A 30 7.98 -3.29 7.87
CA LYS A 30 9.07 -4.28 7.91
C LYS A 30 8.74 -5.48 7.02
N GLY A 31 9.70 -5.87 6.18
CA GLY A 31 9.54 -6.95 5.19
C GLY A 31 9.06 -6.49 3.82
N ILE A 32 8.59 -5.24 3.66
CA ILE A 32 8.19 -4.70 2.36
C ILE A 32 9.32 -3.85 1.77
N ASN A 33 9.94 -4.36 0.71
CA ASN A 33 10.87 -3.59 -0.10
C ASN A 33 10.14 -2.80 -1.20
N ILE A 34 10.86 -1.90 -1.89
CA ILE A 34 10.26 -1.05 -2.92
C ILE A 34 9.70 -1.81 -4.14
N ARG A 35 10.27 -2.97 -4.49
CA ARG A 35 9.75 -3.82 -5.57
C ARG A 35 8.46 -4.50 -5.14
N LEU A 36 8.42 -5.04 -3.94
CA LEU A 36 7.24 -5.66 -3.38
C LEU A 36 6.10 -4.64 -3.23
N ALA A 37 6.40 -3.44 -2.74
CA ALA A 37 5.45 -2.32 -2.70
C ALA A 37 4.88 -1.99 -4.09
N ASN A 38 5.74 -1.93 -5.12
CA ASN A 38 5.29 -1.70 -6.50
C ASN A 38 4.35 -2.81 -7.00
N ILE A 39 4.64 -4.07 -6.71
CA ILE A 39 3.79 -5.21 -7.09
C ILE A 39 2.44 -5.12 -6.37
N ILE A 40 2.44 -4.90 -5.05
CA ILE A 40 1.23 -4.76 -4.23
C ILE A 40 0.33 -3.65 -4.79
N VAL A 41 0.89 -2.48 -5.06
CA VAL A 41 0.13 -1.32 -5.57
C VAL A 41 -0.44 -1.58 -6.96
N LYS A 42 0.34 -2.23 -7.84
CA LYS A 42 -0.13 -2.66 -9.17
C LYS A 42 -1.27 -3.68 -9.07
N LYS A 43 -1.16 -4.67 -8.20
CA LYS A 43 -2.20 -5.70 -7.99
C LYS A 43 -3.46 -5.12 -7.35
N ALA A 44 -3.31 -4.15 -6.45
CA ALA A 44 -4.42 -3.40 -5.86
C ALA A 44 -5.13 -2.44 -6.85
N ASN A 45 -4.60 -2.29 -8.07
CA ASN A 45 -5.07 -1.38 -9.12
C ASN A 45 -5.13 0.08 -8.66
N ILE A 46 -4.08 0.53 -7.97
CA ILE A 46 -3.95 1.90 -7.44
C ILE A 46 -2.84 2.61 -8.21
N PRO A 47 -3.02 3.89 -8.60
CA PRO A 47 -1.97 4.65 -9.26
C PRO A 47 -0.77 4.87 -8.33
N LEU A 48 0.43 4.61 -8.85
CA LEU A 48 1.71 4.67 -8.10
C LEU A 48 2.02 6.09 -7.57
N GLU A 49 1.62 7.11 -8.33
CA GLU A 49 1.79 8.53 -8.00
C GLU A 49 0.83 9.02 -6.92
N LYS A 50 -0.16 8.22 -6.55
CA LYS A 50 -1.15 8.60 -5.55
C LYS A 50 -0.48 8.72 -4.18
N ARG A 51 -0.91 9.69 -3.39
CA ARG A 51 -0.49 9.81 -1.98
C ARG A 51 -1.38 8.98 -1.08
N VAL A 52 -0.81 8.45 -0.01
CA VAL A 52 -1.54 7.65 0.97
C VAL A 52 -2.71 8.42 1.57
N GLY A 53 -2.55 9.72 1.81
CA GLY A 53 -3.59 10.54 2.40
C GLY A 53 -4.84 10.72 1.53
N PHE A 54 -4.77 10.39 0.24
CA PHE A 54 -5.92 10.42 -0.68
C PHE A 54 -6.50 9.03 -0.97
N LEU A 55 -6.03 7.99 -0.28
CA LEU A 55 -6.63 6.66 -0.40
C LEU A 55 -8.01 6.66 0.22
N SER A 56 -8.96 6.03 -0.46
CA SER A 56 -10.28 5.70 0.07
C SER A 56 -10.19 4.44 0.93
N ASP A 57 -11.16 4.23 1.82
CA ASP A 57 -11.18 3.04 2.68
C ASP A 57 -11.31 1.73 1.89
N THR A 58 -11.92 1.78 0.70
CA THR A 58 -11.99 0.63 -0.22
C THR A 58 -10.62 0.29 -0.80
N GLU A 59 -9.83 1.29 -1.17
CA GLU A 59 -8.45 1.10 -1.65
C GLU A 59 -7.53 0.60 -0.53
N ILE A 60 -7.69 1.12 0.69
CA ILE A 60 -6.95 0.64 1.88
C ILE A 60 -7.22 -0.84 2.11
N ARG A 61 -8.50 -1.26 2.12
CA ARG A 61 -8.87 -2.68 2.31
C ARG A 61 -8.31 -3.58 1.21
N ARG A 62 -8.26 -3.11 -0.04
CA ARG A 62 -7.64 -3.85 -1.14
C ARG A 62 -6.15 -4.05 -0.91
N ILE A 63 -5.43 -2.99 -0.51
CA ILE A 63 -4.00 -3.10 -0.16
C ILE A 63 -3.82 -4.11 0.98
N GLU A 64 -4.60 -4.02 2.05
CA GLU A 64 -4.49 -4.97 3.18
C GLU A 64 -4.72 -6.42 2.76
N ASN A 65 -5.71 -6.67 1.92
CA ASN A 65 -5.96 -8.02 1.39
C ASN A 65 -4.79 -8.52 0.54
N VAL A 66 -4.20 -7.67 -0.31
CA VAL A 66 -3.04 -8.04 -1.13
C VAL A 66 -1.81 -8.31 -0.27
N VAL A 67 -1.59 -7.52 0.79
CA VAL A 67 -0.46 -7.73 1.72
C VAL A 67 -0.63 -9.01 2.53
N ARG A 68 -1.86 -9.36 2.94
CA ARG A 68 -2.12 -10.60 3.69
C ARG A 68 -2.02 -11.85 2.83
N ASN A 69 -2.39 -11.76 1.55
CA ASN A 69 -2.45 -12.89 0.63
C ASN A 69 -1.38 -12.82 -0.46
N LEU A 70 -0.16 -12.37 -0.13
CA LEU A 70 0.93 -12.19 -1.11
C LEU A 70 1.25 -13.46 -1.91
N GLU A 71 1.08 -14.63 -1.29
CA GLU A 71 1.30 -15.95 -1.90
C GLU A 71 0.32 -16.21 -3.06
N ASP A 72 -0.92 -15.74 -2.95
CA ASP A 72 -1.96 -15.92 -3.97
C ASP A 72 -1.79 -15.01 -5.20
N TYR A 73 -0.95 -13.98 -5.09
CA TYR A 73 -0.80 -12.94 -6.12
C TYR A 73 0.34 -13.18 -7.11
N ASP A 74 0.84 -14.42 -7.18
CA ASP A 74 1.92 -14.83 -8.10
C ASP A 74 3.23 -14.08 -7.82
N VAL A 75 3.53 -13.88 -6.53
CA VAL A 75 4.81 -13.31 -6.09
C VAL A 75 5.84 -14.43 -6.11
N PRO A 76 6.98 -14.27 -6.83
CA PRO A 76 8.00 -15.32 -6.87
C PRO A 76 8.51 -15.62 -5.46
N GLY A 77 8.60 -16.91 -5.09
CA GLY A 77 8.97 -17.32 -3.73
C GLY A 77 10.36 -16.87 -3.26
N TRP A 78 11.25 -16.43 -4.15
CA TRP A 78 12.53 -15.81 -3.81
C TRP A 78 12.43 -14.32 -3.41
N LEU A 79 11.22 -13.73 -3.50
CA LEU A 79 10.93 -12.35 -3.12
C LEU A 79 10.23 -12.24 -1.75
N LEU A 80 9.73 -13.35 -1.21
CA LEU A 80 9.11 -13.46 0.13
C LEU A 80 10.17 -13.66 1.22
#